data_AF-A0A1B6JCR9-F1
#
_entry.id   AF-A0A1B6JCR9-F1
#
_cell.length_a   1.000
_cell.length_b   1.000
_cell.length_c   1.000
_cell.angle_alpha   90.00
_cell.angle_beta   90.00
_cell.angle_gamma   90.00
#
_symmetry.space_group_name_H-M   'P 1'
#
loop_
_entity.id
_entity.type
_entity.pdbx_description
1 polymer ?
#
loop_
_entity_poly.entity_id
_entity_poly.type
_entity_poly.pdbx_seq_one_letter_code
_entity_poly.pdbx_strand_id
1 'polypeptide(L)'
;AEAKRRRLEIKLESDDANDNFTFPQTVRQVPRAICVPVRARTSRVVSVPAPLSSQLSATSQNGLTQLLIVCQPEQQHRARYQTEGSRGAVKDRTGNGFPVVKLVGYDGPATLQVFIGTDQGRVVPHMFYQACRVSGKNSTPCVEKKVDGTIVIEVDIEPSKDMVVTCDCVGILKERNVDVEHRFPEEGTGRTKKKST
;
A
#
# COMPACT_ATOMS: atom_id res chain seq x y z
N ALA A 1 -13.55 30.64 62.30
CA ALA A 1 -14.55 30.15 61.35
C ALA A 1 -13.82 29.64 60.12
N GLU A 2 -13.75 28.33 59.93
CA GLU A 2 -13.25 27.73 58.69
C GLU A 2 -14.00 26.42 58.47
N ALA A 3 -14.86 26.39 57.46
CA ALA A 3 -15.73 25.27 57.14
C ALA A 3 -15.36 24.68 55.77
N LYS A 4 -15.03 23.39 55.79
CA LYS A 4 -14.79 22.50 54.65
C LYS A 4 -15.86 22.62 53.56
N ARG A 5 -15.43 22.65 52.29
CA ARG A 5 -16.21 22.10 51.17
C ARG A 5 -15.33 21.21 50.28
N ARG A 6 -15.65 19.91 50.30
CA ARG A 6 -15.26 18.89 49.31
C ARG A 6 -16.25 18.92 48.14
N ARG A 7 -15.81 18.54 46.93
CA ARG A 7 -16.53 17.93 45.76
C ARG A 7 -16.03 18.54 44.44
N LEU A 8 -15.85 17.84 43.31
CA LEU A 8 -16.22 16.49 42.86
C LEU A 8 -15.29 16.08 41.71
N GLU A 9 -14.79 14.84 41.74
CA GLU A 9 -14.31 14.16 40.53
C GLU A 9 -15.54 13.75 39.71
N ILE A 10 -15.58 14.16 38.43
CA ILE A 10 -16.58 13.67 37.48
C ILE A 10 -15.95 12.49 36.76
N LYS A 11 -16.20 11.31 37.30
CA LYS A 11 -16.18 10.04 36.57
C LYS A 11 -17.41 10.05 35.65
N LEU A 12 -17.19 9.97 34.34
CA LEU A 12 -18.20 9.49 33.40
C LEU A 12 -17.78 8.08 32.99
N GLU A 13 -18.38 7.08 33.63
CA GLU A 13 -18.52 5.73 33.09
C GLU A 13 -19.96 5.59 32.56
N SER A 14 -20.18 4.51 31.80
CA SER A 14 -21.42 4.02 31.16
C SER A 14 -21.64 4.45 29.69
N ASP A 15 -21.98 3.57 28.74
CA ASP A 15 -22.54 2.22 28.84
C ASP A 15 -22.34 1.45 27.51
N ASP A 16 -22.49 0.13 27.58
CA ASP A 16 -22.30 -0.90 26.57
C ASP A 16 -22.89 -0.67 25.16
N ALA A 17 -22.13 -1.10 24.13
CA ALA A 17 -22.68 -1.54 22.85
C ALA A 17 -21.87 -2.73 22.32
N ASN A 18 -22.28 -3.93 22.75
CA ASN A 18 -22.02 -5.17 22.04
C ASN A 18 -22.89 -5.18 20.78
N ASP A 19 -22.29 -5.04 19.60
CA ASP A 19 -22.94 -5.36 18.34
C ASP A 19 -22.04 -6.24 17.48
N ASN A 20 -22.41 -7.52 17.43
CA ASN A 20 -22.10 -8.46 16.36
C ASN A 20 -22.27 -7.76 15.00
N PHE A 21 -21.24 -7.75 14.15
CA PHE A 21 -21.43 -7.45 12.73
C PHE A 21 -20.83 -8.53 11.83
N THR A 22 -21.75 -9.36 11.32
CA THR A 22 -21.58 -10.36 10.28
C THR A 22 -21.48 -9.65 8.91
N PHE A 23 -20.56 -10.11 8.05
CA PHE A 23 -20.47 -9.68 6.66
C PHE A 23 -21.80 -9.93 5.92
N PRO A 24 -22.41 -8.95 5.23
CA PRO A 24 -23.58 -9.22 4.43
C PRO A 24 -23.20 -10.04 3.18
N GLN A 25 -23.63 -11.31 3.14
CA GLN A 25 -23.84 -12.04 1.89
C GLN A 25 -25.04 -11.42 1.18
N THR A 26 -24.81 -10.53 0.23
CA THR A 26 -25.77 -10.27 -0.85
C THR A 26 -25.04 -9.84 -2.11
N VAL A 27 -25.03 -10.76 -3.08
CA VAL A 27 -24.61 -10.55 -4.47
C VAL A 27 -25.57 -9.55 -5.12
N ARG A 28 -25.12 -8.30 -5.34
CA ARG A 28 -25.79 -7.40 -6.29
C ARG A 28 -25.21 -7.63 -7.68
N GLN A 29 -26.00 -8.30 -8.53
CA GLN A 29 -25.75 -8.38 -9.97
C GLN A 29 -25.93 -6.99 -10.60
N VAL A 30 -24.94 -6.53 -11.34
CA VAL A 30 -25.00 -5.32 -12.17
C VAL A 30 -25.14 -5.75 -13.64
N PRO A 31 -25.96 -5.10 -14.48
CA PRO A 31 -26.19 -5.56 -15.85
C PRO A 31 -24.92 -5.45 -16.71
N ARG A 32 -24.71 -6.46 -17.57
CA ARG A 32 -23.64 -6.48 -18.57
C ARG A 32 -23.84 -5.36 -19.60
N ALA A 33 -22.95 -4.39 -19.63
CA ALA A 33 -22.77 -3.53 -20.80
C ALA A 33 -21.99 -4.33 -21.87
N ILE A 34 -22.60 -4.47 -23.05
CA ILE A 34 -21.97 -5.07 -24.23
C ILE A 34 -21.01 -4.04 -24.80
N CYS A 35 -19.71 -4.20 -24.57
CA CYS A 35 -18.66 -3.47 -25.28
C CYS A 35 -18.27 -4.27 -26.54
N VAL A 36 -18.54 -3.68 -27.70
CA VAL A 36 -18.14 -4.18 -29.02
C VAL A 36 -16.63 -4.00 -29.18
N PRO A 37 -15.85 -4.99 -29.68
CA PRO A 37 -14.41 -4.82 -29.81
C PRO A 37 -14.10 -3.95 -31.03
N VAL A 38 -13.55 -2.75 -30.79
CA VAL A 38 -12.85 -1.99 -31.84
C VAL A 38 -11.51 -2.68 -32.07
N ARG A 39 -11.36 -3.24 -33.27
CA ARG A 39 -10.13 -3.90 -33.75
C ARG A 39 -9.02 -2.85 -33.89
N ALA A 40 -8.17 -2.72 -32.87
CA ALA A 40 -6.98 -1.88 -32.95
C ALA A 40 -5.89 -2.58 -33.78
N ARG A 41 -5.40 -1.88 -34.79
CA ARG A 41 -4.32 -2.30 -35.69
C ARG A 41 -3.02 -2.42 -34.89
N THR A 42 -2.23 -3.45 -35.19
CA THR A 42 -0.92 -3.71 -34.60
C THR A 42 0.08 -2.62 -35.03
N SER A 43 0.22 -1.56 -34.24
CA SER A 43 1.41 -0.73 -34.23
C SER A 43 2.26 -1.15 -33.03
N ARG A 44 3.56 -1.40 -33.24
CA ARG A 44 4.53 -1.62 -32.17
C ARG A 44 4.56 -0.37 -31.28
N VAL A 45 3.80 -0.39 -30.19
CA VAL A 45 3.81 0.64 -29.17
C VAL A 45 5.08 0.45 -28.36
N VAL A 46 5.96 1.45 -28.37
CA VAL A 46 6.98 1.58 -27.31
C VAL A 46 6.19 1.70 -26.01
N SER A 47 6.21 0.64 -25.19
CA SER A 47 5.45 0.58 -23.95
C SER A 47 6.02 1.60 -22.96
N VAL A 48 5.46 2.81 -22.96
CA VAL A 48 5.68 3.76 -21.88
C VAL A 48 5.14 3.09 -20.59
N PRO A 49 5.94 3.00 -19.51
CA PRO A 49 5.44 2.47 -18.25
C PRO A 49 4.21 3.26 -17.83
N ALA A 50 3.12 2.56 -17.52
CA ALA A 50 1.91 3.22 -17.04
C ALA A 50 2.24 3.99 -15.74
N PRO A 51 1.79 5.25 -15.57
CA PRO A 51 2.04 5.98 -14.33
C PRO A 51 1.45 5.22 -13.12
N LEU A 52 2.02 5.41 -11.93
CA LEU A 52 1.56 4.70 -10.73
C LEU A 52 0.12 5.04 -10.31
N SER A 53 -0.40 6.19 -10.77
CA SER A 53 -1.80 6.59 -10.60
C SER A 53 -2.74 5.96 -11.64
N SER A 54 -2.21 5.17 -12.58
CA SER A 54 -3.02 4.50 -13.61
C SER A 54 -3.99 3.54 -12.96
N GLN A 55 -5.24 3.60 -13.43
CA GLN A 55 -6.23 2.62 -13.05
C GLN A 55 -5.97 1.33 -13.81
N LEU A 56 -5.16 0.47 -13.21
CA LEU A 56 -5.07 -0.92 -13.62
C LEU A 56 -6.39 -1.63 -13.27
N SER A 57 -6.66 -2.74 -13.96
CA SER A 57 -7.83 -3.56 -13.66
C SER A 57 -7.81 -3.96 -12.18
N ALA A 58 -8.96 -3.87 -11.51
CA ALA A 58 -9.11 -4.37 -10.14
C ALA A 58 -8.84 -5.89 -10.03
N THR A 59 -8.80 -6.59 -11.16
CA THR A 59 -8.39 -7.98 -11.26
C THR A 59 -6.88 -8.07 -11.52
N SER A 60 -6.17 -8.83 -10.69
CA SER A 60 -4.75 -9.14 -10.86
C SER A 60 -4.46 -10.23 -11.91
N GLN A 61 -5.42 -10.49 -12.82
CA GLN A 61 -5.35 -11.53 -13.83
C GLN A 61 -5.87 -11.03 -15.18
N ASN A 62 -5.31 -11.56 -16.27
CA ASN A 62 -5.74 -11.27 -17.65
C ASN A 62 -6.18 -12.54 -18.42
N GLY A 63 -6.46 -13.63 -17.70
CA GLY A 63 -6.91 -14.91 -18.26
C GLY A 63 -5.78 -15.88 -18.62
N LEU A 64 -4.58 -15.38 -18.92
CA LEU A 64 -3.39 -16.20 -19.17
C LEU A 64 -2.43 -16.17 -17.97
N THR A 65 -2.29 -14.99 -17.37
CA THR A 65 -1.36 -14.73 -16.29
C THR A 65 -2.10 -14.14 -15.10
N GLN A 66 -1.63 -14.44 -13.89
CA GLN A 66 -2.20 -13.94 -12.64
C GLN A 66 -1.09 -13.62 -11.63
N LEU A 67 -1.19 -12.45 -10.99
CA LEU A 67 -0.36 -12.08 -9.85
C LEU A 67 -1.12 -12.34 -8.55
N LEU A 68 -0.53 -13.13 -7.66
CA LEU A 68 -1.14 -13.59 -6.41
C LEU A 68 -0.31 -13.19 -5.21
N ILE A 69 -0.97 -12.75 -4.14
CA ILE A 69 -0.38 -12.66 -2.81
C ILE A 69 -0.66 -13.99 -2.11
N VAL A 70 0.36 -14.85 -2.05
CA VAL A 70 0.29 -16.18 -1.43
C VAL A 70 0.28 -16.06 0.09
N CYS A 71 1.16 -15.22 0.65
CA CYS A 71 1.20 -14.90 2.07
C CYS A 71 0.90 -13.42 2.24
N GLN A 72 -0.19 -13.12 2.96
CA GLN A 72 -0.63 -11.75 3.20
C GLN A 72 0.25 -11.05 4.24
N PRO A 73 0.48 -9.72 4.12
CA PRO A 73 1.15 -8.95 5.15
C PRO A 73 0.34 -8.93 6.45
N GLU A 74 1.05 -8.64 7.53
CA GLU A 74 0.49 -8.31 8.83
C GLU A 74 -0.49 -7.13 8.74
N GLN A 75 -1.49 -7.12 9.61
CA GLN A 75 -2.52 -6.07 9.61
C GLN A 75 -2.00 -4.74 10.15
N GLN A 76 -0.98 -4.78 11.00
CA GLN A 76 -0.42 -3.59 11.63
C GLN A 76 1.10 -3.64 11.52
N HIS A 77 1.66 -2.67 10.79
CA HIS A 77 3.10 -2.46 10.71
C HIS A 77 3.44 -1.04 11.18
N ARG A 78 4.46 -0.90 12.02
CA ARG A 78 4.91 0.43 12.48
C ARG A 78 5.87 1.04 11.47
N ALA A 79 5.36 1.96 10.65
CA ALA A 79 6.19 2.81 9.80
C ALA A 79 7.15 3.68 10.63
N ARG A 80 8.30 4.01 10.03
CA ARG A 80 9.41 4.74 10.68
C ARG A 80 9.76 6.01 9.93
N TYR A 81 10.13 7.07 10.64
CA TYR A 81 10.68 8.28 10.01
C TYR A 81 12.09 8.05 9.45
N GLN A 82 12.56 8.99 8.64
CA GLN A 82 13.90 8.89 8.04
C GLN A 82 15.04 8.89 9.06
N THR A 83 14.86 9.56 10.19
CA THR A 83 15.86 9.72 11.26
C THR A 83 15.84 8.58 12.29
N GLU A 84 14.86 7.68 12.22
CA GLU A 84 14.81 6.50 13.08
C GLU A 84 15.77 5.41 12.55
N GLY A 85 16.10 4.42 13.39
CA GLY A 85 16.99 3.30 13.06
C GLY A 85 16.46 2.35 11.97
N SER A 86 16.82 1.06 12.03
CA SER A 86 16.37 0.09 11.03
C SER A 86 14.85 0.08 10.91
N ARG A 87 14.34 0.18 9.67
CA ARG A 87 12.90 0.30 9.42
C ARG A 87 12.15 -1.02 9.61
N GLY A 88 12.87 -2.15 9.52
CA GLY A 88 12.31 -3.49 9.55
C GLY A 88 11.50 -3.78 8.29
N ALA A 89 11.55 -5.03 7.83
CA ALA A 89 10.67 -5.46 6.75
C ALA A 89 9.28 -5.81 7.29
N VAL A 90 8.26 -5.61 6.46
CA VAL A 90 6.87 -5.98 6.77
C VAL A 90 6.77 -7.49 6.96
N LYS A 91 6.11 -7.93 8.03
CA LYS A 91 5.91 -9.37 8.31
C LYS A 91 4.65 -9.90 7.65
N ASP A 92 4.56 -11.22 7.55
CA ASP A 92 3.31 -11.88 7.20
C ASP A 92 2.35 -11.89 8.40
N ARG A 93 1.12 -12.35 8.19
CA ARG A 93 0.11 -12.47 9.27
C ARG A 93 0.53 -13.42 10.41
N THR A 94 1.48 -14.33 10.18
CA THR A 94 1.98 -15.22 11.24
C THR A 94 3.01 -14.53 12.14
N GLY A 95 3.60 -13.41 11.68
CA GLY A 95 4.67 -12.69 12.36
C GLY A 95 6.05 -13.34 12.22
N ASN A 96 6.12 -14.58 11.74
CA ASN A 96 7.35 -15.37 11.64
C ASN A 96 7.96 -15.33 10.23
N GLY A 97 7.16 -14.97 9.23
CA GLY A 97 7.57 -14.92 7.83
C GLY A 97 7.52 -13.51 7.25
N PHE A 98 7.44 -13.47 5.93
CA PHE A 98 7.28 -12.24 5.15
C PHE A 98 6.17 -12.46 4.12
N PRO A 99 5.58 -11.37 3.59
CA PRO A 99 4.63 -11.49 2.48
C PRO A 99 5.27 -12.21 1.29
N VAL A 100 4.49 -13.01 0.58
CA VAL A 100 4.96 -13.79 -0.57
C VAL A 100 4.04 -13.53 -1.74
N VAL A 101 4.63 -13.23 -2.90
CA VAL A 101 3.93 -12.97 -4.16
C VAL A 101 4.33 -14.04 -5.17
N LYS A 102 3.38 -14.54 -5.97
CA LYS A 102 3.62 -15.48 -7.06
C LYS A 102 3.01 -14.98 -8.37
N LEU A 103 3.77 -15.08 -9.45
CA LEU A 103 3.28 -14.84 -10.80
C LEU A 103 2.96 -16.19 -11.47
N VAL A 104 1.69 -16.44 -11.76
CA VAL A 104 1.19 -17.70 -12.33
C VAL A 104 0.89 -17.51 -13.81
N GLY A 105 1.18 -18.52 -14.65
CA GLY A 105 0.88 -18.47 -16.08
C GLY A 105 1.82 -17.56 -16.88
N TYR A 106 3.05 -17.38 -16.38
CA TYR A 106 4.15 -16.72 -17.07
C TYR A 106 5.45 -17.46 -16.70
N ASP A 107 6.33 -17.66 -17.68
CA ASP A 107 7.54 -18.49 -17.58
C ASP A 107 8.83 -17.73 -17.95
N GLY A 108 8.73 -16.44 -18.27
CA GLY A 108 9.88 -15.56 -18.54
C GLY A 108 10.36 -14.78 -17.31
N PRO A 109 11.54 -14.12 -17.37
CA PRO A 109 11.93 -13.15 -16.36
C PRO A 109 10.93 -11.97 -16.32
N ALA A 110 10.65 -11.47 -15.12
CA ALA A 110 9.79 -10.31 -14.89
C ALA A 110 10.32 -9.47 -13.71
N THR A 111 9.78 -8.27 -13.54
CA THR A 111 10.11 -7.40 -12.40
C THR A 111 8.84 -7.10 -11.62
N LEU A 112 8.82 -7.44 -10.33
CA LEU A 112 7.80 -7.05 -9.37
C LEU A 112 8.06 -5.62 -8.93
N GLN A 113 7.05 -4.76 -9.04
CA GLN A 113 7.06 -3.40 -8.50
C GLN A 113 6.20 -3.32 -7.24
N VAL A 114 6.77 -2.79 -6.16
CA VAL A 114 6.09 -2.62 -4.87
C VAL A 114 6.13 -1.16 -4.45
N PHE A 115 4.98 -0.58 -4.16
CA PHE A 115 4.84 0.78 -3.61
C PHE A 115 3.73 0.81 -2.57
N ILE A 116 3.68 1.87 -1.74
CA ILE A 116 2.64 2.04 -0.74
C ILE A 116 1.49 2.86 -1.32
N GLY A 117 0.34 2.22 -1.47
CA GLY A 117 -0.89 2.82 -1.99
C GLY A 117 -1.87 3.25 -0.90
N THR A 118 -2.94 3.90 -1.32
CA THR A 118 -4.14 4.16 -0.53
C THR A 118 -4.85 2.84 -0.15
N ASP A 119 -5.51 2.84 1.01
CA ASP A 119 -6.24 1.69 1.56
C ASP A 119 -7.71 1.63 1.11
N GLN A 120 -8.27 2.78 0.70
CA GLN A 120 -9.65 2.90 0.23
C GLN A 120 -9.75 3.60 -1.12
N GLY A 121 -10.77 3.22 -1.90
CA GLY A 121 -11.08 3.85 -3.18
C GLY A 121 -10.11 3.48 -4.30
N ARG A 122 -9.64 4.49 -5.04
CA ARG A 122 -8.71 4.29 -6.16
C ARG A 122 -7.30 4.08 -5.60
N VAL A 123 -6.62 3.05 -6.08
CA VAL A 123 -5.22 2.80 -5.74
C VAL A 123 -4.36 3.90 -6.36
N VAL A 124 -3.80 4.76 -5.51
CA VAL A 124 -2.83 5.80 -5.87
C VAL A 124 -1.72 5.81 -4.81
N PRO A 125 -0.53 6.36 -5.11
CA PRO A 125 0.53 6.50 -4.11
C PRO A 125 0.04 7.20 -2.84
N HIS A 126 0.35 6.63 -1.67
CA HIS A 126 -0.07 7.20 -0.39
C HIS A 126 0.69 8.49 -0.09
N MET A 127 0.02 9.56 0.36
CA MET A 127 0.66 10.87 0.60
C MET A 127 1.76 10.84 1.67
N PHE A 128 1.48 10.20 2.80
CA PHE A 128 2.37 10.23 3.96
C PHE A 128 3.28 9.00 4.14
N TYR A 129 3.17 8.00 3.28
CA TYR A 129 3.92 6.75 3.42
C TYR A 129 4.61 6.40 2.11
N GLN A 130 5.84 5.92 2.19
CA GLN A 130 6.60 5.41 1.06
C GLN A 130 7.11 4.00 1.35
N ALA A 131 7.35 3.24 0.28
CA ALA A 131 8.12 2.01 0.41
C ALA A 131 9.58 2.40 0.64
N CYS A 132 10.32 1.56 1.35
CA CYS A 132 11.75 1.73 1.49
C CYS A 132 12.45 0.38 1.41
N ARG A 133 13.66 0.39 0.83
CA ARG A 133 14.49 -0.81 0.82
C ARG A 133 14.96 -1.15 2.23
N VAL A 134 14.77 -2.40 2.62
CA VAL A 134 15.36 -3.01 3.81
C VAL A 134 16.44 -3.97 3.35
N SER A 135 17.70 -3.67 3.71
CA SER A 135 18.83 -4.52 3.37
C SER A 135 19.24 -5.37 4.56
N GLY A 136 19.42 -6.66 4.33
CA GLY A 136 19.99 -7.62 5.28
C GLY A 136 20.98 -8.54 4.57
N LYS A 137 21.78 -9.29 5.33
CA LYS A 137 22.78 -10.22 4.74
C LYS A 137 22.15 -11.26 3.81
N ASN A 138 20.91 -11.65 4.08
CA ASN A 138 20.16 -12.67 3.34
C ASN A 138 18.86 -12.14 2.73
N SER A 139 18.66 -10.81 2.69
CA SER A 139 17.44 -10.24 2.14
C SER A 139 17.38 -10.41 0.62
N THR A 140 16.18 -10.57 0.06
CA THR A 140 15.99 -10.59 -1.39
C THR A 140 16.58 -9.32 -2.03
N PRO A 141 17.45 -9.45 -3.05
CA PRO A 141 18.01 -8.30 -3.76
C PRO A 141 16.90 -7.47 -4.40
N CYS A 142 17.00 -6.15 -4.27
CA CYS A 142 16.03 -5.22 -4.84
C CYS A 142 16.65 -3.84 -5.11
N VAL A 143 16.00 -3.11 -6.00
CA VAL A 143 16.37 -1.74 -6.38
C VAL A 143 15.30 -0.78 -5.89
N GLU A 144 15.75 0.35 -5.34
CA GLU A 144 14.88 1.46 -4.99
C GLU A 144 14.87 2.46 -6.14
N LYS A 145 13.68 2.81 -6.65
CA LYS A 145 13.52 3.71 -7.79
C LYS A 145 12.46 4.76 -7.50
N LYS A 146 12.71 6.00 -7.92
CA LYS A 146 11.75 7.09 -7.80
C LYS A 146 10.95 7.23 -9.10
N VAL A 147 9.63 7.07 -9.02
CA VAL A 147 8.67 7.20 -10.13
C VAL A 147 7.60 8.20 -9.71
N ASP A 148 7.47 9.30 -10.43
CA ASP A 148 6.50 10.38 -10.15
C ASP A 148 6.50 10.83 -8.67
N GLY A 149 7.69 11.04 -8.12
CA GLY A 149 7.86 11.42 -6.72
C GLY A 149 7.76 10.28 -5.71
N THR A 150 7.23 9.12 -6.09
CA THR A 150 6.98 7.96 -5.23
C THR A 150 8.11 6.94 -5.34
N ILE A 151 8.55 6.40 -4.21
CA ILE A 151 9.52 5.32 -4.15
C ILE A 151 8.85 3.98 -4.42
N VAL A 152 9.39 3.27 -5.42
CA VAL A 152 9.02 1.93 -5.86
C VAL A 152 10.20 0.99 -5.60
N ILE A 153 9.93 -0.15 -4.99
CA ILE A 153 10.90 -1.24 -4.86
C ILE A 153 10.71 -2.20 -6.02
N GLU A 154 11.76 -2.39 -6.81
CA GLU A 154 11.81 -3.33 -7.92
C GLU A 154 12.54 -4.60 -7.47
N VAL A 155 11.89 -5.75 -7.63
CA VAL A 155 12.41 -7.08 -7.31
C VAL A 155 12.30 -7.98 -8.53
N ASP A 156 13.36 -8.69 -8.89
CA ASP A 156 13.33 -9.60 -10.02
C ASP A 156 12.54 -10.88 -9.67
N ILE A 157 11.64 -11.25 -10.58
CA ILE A 157 10.91 -12.52 -10.57
C ILE A 157 11.61 -13.45 -11.56
N GLU A 158 12.13 -14.56 -11.06
CA GLU A 158 12.89 -15.53 -11.86
C GLU A 158 12.11 -16.85 -12.01
N PRO A 159 12.06 -17.43 -13.23
CA PRO A 159 11.46 -18.75 -13.45
C PRO A 159 12.13 -19.85 -12.62
N SER A 160 13.45 -19.73 -12.37
CA SER A 160 14.22 -20.66 -11.55
C SER A 160 13.76 -20.75 -10.09
N LYS A 161 13.01 -19.74 -9.62
CA LYS A 161 12.43 -19.66 -8.28
C LYS A 161 10.91 -19.88 -8.29
N ASP A 162 10.40 -20.62 -9.29
CA ASP A 162 8.97 -20.93 -9.45
C ASP A 162 8.10 -19.66 -9.53
N MET A 163 8.65 -18.56 -10.06
CA MET A 163 7.99 -17.26 -10.12
C MET A 163 7.49 -16.74 -8.76
N VAL A 164 8.17 -17.13 -7.68
CA VAL A 164 7.85 -16.72 -6.31
C VAL A 164 8.85 -15.68 -5.82
N VAL A 165 8.34 -14.62 -5.19
CA VAL A 165 9.13 -13.59 -4.52
C VAL A 165 8.70 -13.47 -3.07
N THR A 166 9.66 -13.55 -2.16
CA THR A 166 9.49 -13.21 -0.75
C THR A 166 9.81 -11.72 -0.56
N CYS A 167 8.88 -10.95 0.00
CA CYS A 167 9.01 -9.50 0.18
C CYS A 167 9.72 -9.13 1.49
N ASP A 168 10.84 -9.77 1.80
CA ASP A 168 11.65 -9.54 3.01
C ASP A 168 12.54 -8.29 2.94
N CYS A 169 12.54 -7.61 1.80
CA CYS A 169 13.31 -6.41 1.52
C CYS A 169 12.47 -5.11 1.50
N VAL A 170 11.19 -5.18 1.87
CA VAL A 170 10.25 -4.04 1.81
C VAL A 170 9.86 -3.59 3.23
N GLY A 171 10.14 -2.33 3.54
CA GLY A 171 9.67 -1.63 4.74
C GLY A 171 8.81 -0.42 4.40
N ILE A 172 8.31 0.27 5.44
CA ILE A 172 7.46 1.47 5.29
C ILE A 172 8.11 2.70 5.94
N LEU A 173 8.35 3.72 5.14
CA LEU A 173 8.81 5.05 5.57
C LEU A 173 7.60 5.96 5.81
N LYS A 174 7.56 6.63 6.97
CA LYS A 174 6.65 7.76 7.22
C LYS A 174 7.32 9.07 6.78
N GLU A 175 6.67 9.78 5.88
CA GLU A 175 7.10 11.12 5.45
C GLU A 175 6.78 12.17 6.51
N ARG A 176 7.65 13.18 6.63
CA ARG A 176 7.32 14.38 7.43
C ARG A 176 6.41 15.27 6.59
N ASN A 177 5.60 16.10 7.25
CA ASN A 177 4.67 16.97 6.55
C ASN A 177 5.36 17.88 5.52
N VAL A 178 6.56 18.40 5.83
CA VAL A 178 7.33 19.25 4.90
C VAL A 178 7.71 18.48 3.63
N ASP A 179 8.04 17.19 3.77
CA ASP A 179 8.45 16.33 2.67
C ASP A 179 7.22 15.95 1.79
N VAL A 180 6.05 15.78 2.41
CA VAL A 180 4.77 15.57 1.71
C VAL A 180 4.36 16.80 0.90
N GLU A 181 4.46 18.00 1.48
CA GLU A 181 4.13 19.26 0.78
C GLU A 181 5.01 19.47 -0.45
N HIS A 182 6.27 19.06 -0.41
CA HIS A 182 7.16 19.09 -1.58
C HIS A 182 6.84 18.03 -2.63
N ARG A 183 6.37 16.85 -2.21
CA ARG A 183 5.99 15.77 -3.15
C ARG A 183 4.63 16.03 -3.82
N PHE A 184 3.71 16.65 -3.10
CA PHE A 184 2.37 16.99 -3.57
C PHE A 184 2.07 18.48 -3.36
N PRO A 185 2.64 19.36 -4.20
CA PRO A 185 2.47 20.80 -4.04
C PRO A 185 1.02 21.26 -4.18
N GLU A 186 0.22 20.60 -5.04
CA GLU A 186 -1.18 20.92 -5.29
C GLU A 186 -2.08 20.68 -4.07
N GLU A 187 -1.73 19.69 -3.23
CA GLU A 187 -2.52 19.28 -2.06
C GLU A 187 -2.12 20.07 -0.78
N GLY A 188 -0.96 20.74 -0.79
CA GLY A 188 -0.44 21.54 0.33
C GLY A 188 -1.05 22.95 0.47
N THR A 189 -1.81 23.43 -0.52
CA THR A 189 -2.31 24.82 -0.56
C THR A 189 -3.60 25.07 0.22
N GLY A 190 -4.22 24.03 0.82
CA GLY A 190 -5.52 24.11 1.48
C GLY A 190 -5.57 24.63 2.92
N ARG A 191 -4.42 24.83 3.59
CA ARG A 191 -4.40 25.42 4.95
C ARG A 191 -4.09 26.90 4.87
N THR A 192 -5.10 27.69 4.51
CA THR A 192 -5.13 29.13 4.79
C THR A 192 -4.80 29.34 6.27
N LYS A 193 -3.62 29.90 6.54
CA LYS A 193 -3.23 30.39 7.85
C LYS A 193 -4.25 31.42 8.30
N LYS A 194 -5.25 31.02 9.10
CA LYS A 194 -5.93 31.97 10.00
C LYS A 194 -4.88 32.41 11.02
N LYS A 195 -4.18 33.49 10.68
CA LYS A 195 -3.36 34.27 11.61
C LYS A 195 -4.30 34.75 12.70
N SER A 196 -4.26 34.10 13.87
CA SER A 196 -4.88 34.66 15.07
C SER A 196 -4.12 35.96 15.35
N THR A 197 -4.80 37.07 15.15
CA THR A 197 -4.41 38.38 15.70
C THR A 197 -5.12 38.53 17.03
#